data_AF-A0A2I2KNH0-F1
#
_entry.id   AF-A0A2I2KNH0-F1
#
_cell.length_a   1.000
_cell.length_b   1.000
_cell.length_c   1.000
_cell.angle_alpha   90.00
_cell.angle_beta   90.00
_cell.angle_gamma   90.00
#
_symmetry.space_group_name_H-M   'P 1'
#
loop_
_entity.id
_entity.type
_entity.pdbx_description
1 polymer ?
#
loop_
_entity_poly.entity_id
_entity_poly.type
_entity_poly.pdbx_seq_one_letter_code
_entity_poly.pdbx_strand_id
1 'polypeptide(L)'
;MIDEARAQDIAAALLGRPADDPQQPWSLQEFPQGWLINEAAHLREEHAGVAGRVIERDTGRVMLFPSRVPPSRILTDYDAIVDKGYPGTPLRIGVPQADTVDGGTNLTAARDLTDHQDAASARGCDR
;
A
#
# COMPACT_ATOMS: atom_id res chain seq x y z
N MET A 1 -15.18 5.28 -8.72
CA MET A 1 -14.18 5.19 -9.80
C MET A 1 -12.83 5.63 -9.28
N ILE A 2 -11.87 4.71 -9.27
CA ILE A 2 -10.46 4.99 -8.97
C ILE A 2 -9.70 5.31 -10.26
N ASP A 3 -8.54 5.94 -10.11
CA ASP A 3 -7.58 6.21 -11.18
C ASP A 3 -6.43 5.17 -11.19
N GLU A 4 -5.54 5.27 -12.19
CA GLU A 4 -4.42 4.35 -12.35
C GLU A 4 -3.44 4.39 -11.17
N ALA A 5 -3.15 5.57 -10.60
CA ALA A 5 -2.23 5.66 -9.47
C ALA A 5 -2.82 4.94 -8.25
N ARG A 6 -4.14 5.10 -8.02
CA ARG A 6 -4.83 4.35 -6.97
C ARG A 6 -4.86 2.85 -7.24
N ALA A 7 -4.98 2.42 -8.48
CA ALA A 7 -4.88 1.00 -8.85
C ALA A 7 -3.46 0.44 -8.60
N GLN A 8 -2.43 1.23 -8.89
CA GLN A 8 -1.03 0.87 -8.59
C GLN A 8 -0.79 0.72 -7.08
N ASP A 9 -1.30 1.63 -6.25
CA ASP A 9 -1.21 1.52 -4.79
C ASP A 9 -1.84 0.21 -4.27
N ILE A 10 -3.02 -0.14 -4.80
CA ILE A 10 -3.73 -1.37 -4.42
C ILE A 10 -2.93 -2.60 -4.84
N ALA A 11 -2.40 -2.61 -6.06
CA ALA A 11 -1.57 -3.71 -6.57
C ALA A 11 -0.28 -3.86 -5.77
N ALA A 12 0.41 -2.77 -5.47
CA ALA A 12 1.65 -2.78 -4.68
C ALA A 12 1.40 -3.29 -3.25
N ALA A 13 0.32 -2.81 -2.61
CA ALA A 13 -0.07 -3.29 -1.28
C ALA A 13 -0.48 -4.77 -1.30
N LEU A 14 -1.10 -5.24 -2.39
CA LEU A 14 -1.50 -6.64 -2.57
C LEU A 14 -0.33 -7.58 -2.82
N LEU A 15 0.64 -7.15 -3.60
CA LEU A 15 1.82 -7.94 -3.92
C LEU A 15 2.92 -7.81 -2.86
N GLY A 16 2.84 -6.79 -2.00
CA GLY A 16 3.86 -6.47 -1.01
C GLY A 16 5.19 -6.01 -1.62
N ARG A 17 5.17 -5.60 -2.90
CA ARG A 17 6.37 -5.23 -3.68
C ARG A 17 6.06 -4.16 -4.72
N PRO A 18 7.04 -3.31 -5.09
CA PRO A 18 6.87 -2.32 -6.16
C PRO A 18 6.76 -2.97 -7.55
N ALA A 19 6.19 -2.26 -8.53
CA ALA A 19 6.05 -2.71 -9.92
C ALA A 19 7.40 -3.06 -10.55
N ASP A 20 8.41 -2.25 -10.24
CA ASP A 20 9.75 -2.33 -10.78
C ASP A 20 10.66 -3.31 -10.01
N ASP A 21 10.08 -4.22 -9.23
CA ASP A 21 10.84 -5.20 -8.47
C ASP A 21 11.72 -6.03 -9.44
N PRO A 22 13.06 -6.00 -9.27
CA PRO A 22 13.98 -6.63 -10.22
C PRO A 22 13.90 -8.16 -10.23
N GLN A 23 13.32 -8.77 -9.19
CA GLN A 23 13.14 -10.22 -9.10
C GLN A 23 11.75 -10.66 -9.54
N GLN A 24 10.71 -9.85 -9.29
CA GLN A 24 9.32 -10.19 -9.57
C GLN A 24 8.53 -8.99 -10.12
N PRO A 25 8.91 -8.49 -11.30
CA PRO A 25 8.29 -7.30 -11.87
C PRO A 25 6.84 -7.59 -12.26
N TRP A 26 5.98 -6.60 -12.08
CA TRP A 26 4.57 -6.67 -12.43
C TRP A 26 4.11 -5.37 -13.09
N SER A 27 3.03 -5.46 -13.88
CA SER A 27 2.45 -4.30 -14.56
C SER A 27 0.92 -4.31 -14.45
N LEU A 28 0.31 -3.15 -14.66
CA LEU A 28 -1.13 -3.04 -14.81
C LEU A 28 -1.49 -2.93 -16.29
N GLN A 29 -2.43 -3.74 -16.72
CA GLN A 29 -3.05 -3.61 -18.03
C GLN A 29 -4.45 -3.02 -17.88
N GLU A 30 -4.63 -1.78 -18.33
CA GLU A 30 -5.91 -1.09 -18.30
C GLU A 30 -6.90 -1.70 -19.31
N PHE A 31 -8.16 -1.79 -18.88
CA PHE A 31 -9.30 -2.15 -19.72
C PHE A 31 -10.58 -1.42 -19.20
N PRO A 32 -11.71 -1.46 -19.93
CA PRO A 32 -12.87 -0.61 -19.60
C PRO A 32 -13.36 -0.76 -18.15
N GLN A 33 -13.40 -1.98 -17.62
CA GLN A 33 -13.92 -2.28 -16.29
C GLN A 33 -12.86 -2.15 -15.18
N GLY A 34 -11.58 -1.96 -15.50
CA GLY A 34 -10.54 -1.91 -14.47
C GLY A 34 -9.10 -2.10 -14.97
N TRP A 35 -8.28 -2.70 -14.11
CA TRP A 35 -6.89 -3.03 -14.39
C TRP A 35 -6.61 -4.50 -14.07
N LEU A 36 -6.01 -5.22 -15.00
CA LEU A 36 -5.49 -6.55 -14.78
C LEU A 36 -4.05 -6.47 -14.27
N ILE A 37 -3.75 -7.09 -13.13
CA ILE A 37 -2.40 -7.22 -12.59
C ILE A 37 -1.69 -8.34 -13.35
N ASN A 38 -0.68 -7.99 -14.12
CA ASN A 38 0.17 -8.92 -14.84
C ASN A 38 1.48 -9.15 -14.08
N GLU A 39 1.51 -10.20 -13.26
CA GLU A 39 2.70 -10.66 -12.51
C GLU A 39 3.72 -11.39 -13.39
N ALA A 40 3.32 -11.77 -14.61
CA ALA A 40 4.14 -12.50 -15.57
C ALA A 40 4.67 -11.58 -16.68
N ALA A 41 4.70 -10.26 -16.47
CA ALA A 41 5.14 -9.29 -17.47
C ALA A 41 6.56 -9.56 -18.04
N HIS A 42 7.40 -10.28 -17.28
CA HIS A 42 8.75 -10.69 -17.66
C HIS A 42 8.83 -12.07 -18.36
N LEU A 43 7.73 -12.82 -18.43
CA LEU A 43 7.69 -14.18 -18.97
C LEU A 43 6.96 -14.17 -20.31
N ARG A 44 7.63 -14.61 -21.39
CA ARG A 44 7.05 -14.68 -22.73
C ARG A 44 5.85 -15.63 -22.73
N GLU A 45 4.72 -15.13 -23.26
CA GLU A 45 3.49 -15.71 -23.85
C GLU A 45 2.93 -17.10 -23.46
N GLU A 46 3.55 -17.91 -22.62
CA GLU A 46 3.13 -19.30 -22.34
C GLU A 46 2.62 -19.57 -20.91
N HIS A 47 2.39 -18.54 -20.08
CA HIS A 47 1.95 -18.74 -18.70
C HIS A 47 0.42 -18.91 -18.55
N ALA A 48 -0.10 -19.95 -19.20
CA ALA A 48 -1.33 -20.60 -18.79
C ALA A 48 -1.10 -21.23 -17.40
N GLY A 49 -1.60 -20.60 -16.33
CA GLY A 49 -1.43 -21.14 -14.98
C GLY A 49 -1.44 -20.14 -13.83
N VAL A 50 -1.17 -18.86 -14.09
CA VAL A 50 -1.17 -17.83 -13.05
C VAL A 50 -2.58 -17.28 -12.87
N ALA A 51 -3.05 -17.26 -11.62
CA ALA A 51 -4.35 -16.70 -11.28
C ALA A 51 -4.39 -15.21 -11.67
N GLY A 52 -5.31 -14.81 -12.54
CA GLY A 52 -5.45 -13.41 -12.94
C GLY A 52 -6.06 -12.58 -11.82
N ARG A 53 -5.46 -11.45 -11.46
CA ARG A 53 -6.02 -10.53 -10.46
C ARG A 53 -6.48 -9.25 -11.14
N VAL A 54 -7.72 -8.86 -10.93
CA VAL A 54 -8.30 -7.64 -11.49
C VAL A 54 -8.61 -6.66 -10.37
N ILE A 55 -8.37 -5.38 -10.60
CA ILE A 55 -8.84 -4.28 -9.77
C ILE A 55 -9.99 -3.60 -10.51
N GLU A 56 -11.19 -3.65 -9.94
CA GLU A 56 -12.38 -3.03 -10.51
C GLU A 56 -12.31 -1.51 -10.40
N ARG A 57 -12.58 -0.83 -11.51
CA ARG A 57 -12.50 0.63 -11.59
C ARG A 57 -13.47 1.34 -10.65
N ASP A 58 -14.70 0.87 -10.60
CA ASP A 58 -15.74 1.58 -9.85
C ASP A 58 -15.55 1.50 -8.35
N THR A 59 -15.14 0.33 -7.87
CA THR A 59 -15.13 -0.04 -6.45
C THR A 59 -13.74 -0.12 -5.85
N GLY A 60 -12.69 -0.25 -6.67
CA GLY A 60 -11.33 -0.59 -6.23
C GLY A 60 -11.22 -2.00 -5.65
N ARG A 61 -12.21 -2.87 -5.91
CA ARG A 61 -12.25 -4.23 -5.41
C ARG A 61 -11.29 -5.12 -6.21
N VAL A 62 -10.61 -6.01 -5.51
CA VAL A 62 -9.74 -7.01 -6.15
C VAL A 62 -10.54 -8.29 -6.42
N MET A 63 -10.55 -8.73 -7.67
CA MET A 63 -11.15 -9.99 -8.12
C MET A 63 -10.03 -10.97 -8.51
N LEU A 64 -10.05 -12.14 -7.89
CA LEU A 64 -9.11 -13.24 -8.16
C LEU A 64 -9.76 -14.26 -9.09
N PHE A 65 -9.21 -14.41 -10.29
CA PHE A 65 -9.63 -15.38 -11.29
C PHE A 65 -8.79 -16.64 -11.22
N PRO A 66 -9.41 -17.83 -11.34
CA PRO A 66 -8.68 -19.08 -11.39
C PRO A 66 -7.87 -19.17 -12.69
N SER A 67 -6.74 -19.89 -12.65
CA SER A 67 -5.80 -20.08 -13.77
C SER A 67 -6.41 -20.62 -15.07
N ARG A 68 -7.58 -21.26 -14.99
CA ARG A 68 -8.36 -21.73 -16.15
C ARG A 68 -9.00 -20.61 -16.98
N VAL A 69 -9.04 -19.38 -16.45
CA VAL A 69 -9.57 -18.21 -17.14
C VAL A 69 -8.39 -17.43 -17.69
N PRO A 70 -8.18 -17.42 -19.02
CA PRO A 70 -7.04 -16.74 -19.61
C PRO A 70 -7.19 -15.22 -19.52
N PRO A 71 -6.09 -14.46 -19.34
CA PRO A 71 -6.08 -13.00 -19.33
C PRO A 71 -6.86 -12.34 -20.47
N SER A 72 -6.71 -12.84 -21.70
CA SER A 72 -7.41 -12.31 -22.88
C SER A 72 -8.94 -12.34 -22.73
N ARG A 73 -9.47 -13.38 -22.05
CA ARG A 73 -10.90 -13.50 -21.78
C ARG A 73 -11.36 -12.55 -20.69
N ILE A 74 -10.50 -12.27 -19.71
CA ILE A 74 -10.76 -11.26 -18.68
C ILE A 74 -10.86 -9.87 -19.32
N LEU A 75 -9.93 -9.54 -20.23
CA LEU A 75 -9.89 -8.24 -20.88
C LEU A 75 -11.03 -8.03 -21.89
N THR A 76 -11.55 -9.09 -22.50
CA THR A 76 -12.59 -9.01 -23.55
C THR A 76 -14.00 -9.21 -23.02
N ASP A 77 -14.19 -10.16 -22.10
CA ASP A 77 -15.51 -10.64 -21.66
C ASP A 77 -15.72 -10.52 -20.15
N TYR A 78 -15.12 -9.51 -19.51
CA TYR A 78 -15.10 -9.36 -18.04
C TYR A 78 -16.47 -9.57 -17.39
N ASP A 79 -17.49 -8.86 -17.88
CA ASP A 79 -18.85 -8.90 -17.33
C ASP A 79 -19.49 -10.30 -17.42
N ALA A 80 -19.11 -11.10 -18.42
CA ALA A 80 -19.62 -12.46 -18.60
C ALA A 80 -18.88 -13.50 -17.74
N ILE A 81 -17.73 -13.14 -17.16
CA ILE A 81 -16.91 -14.05 -16.38
C ILE A 81 -16.69 -13.60 -14.94
N VAL A 82 -17.16 -12.41 -14.54
CA VAL A 82 -16.97 -11.85 -13.19
C VAL A 82 -17.42 -12.81 -12.09
N ASP A 83 -18.50 -13.58 -12.32
CA ASP A 83 -19.02 -14.61 -11.42
C ASP A 83 -18.08 -15.82 -11.23
N LYS A 84 -17.09 -15.98 -12.13
CA LYS A 84 -16.05 -17.02 -12.02
C LYS A 84 -14.87 -16.57 -11.18
N GLY A 85 -14.76 -15.27 -10.92
CA GLY A 85 -13.78 -14.70 -10.01
C GLY A 85 -14.28 -14.75 -8.57
N TYR A 86 -13.35 -14.76 -7.64
CA TYR A 86 -13.65 -14.64 -6.22
C TYR A 86 -13.17 -13.28 -5.76
N PRO A 87 -13.95 -12.54 -4.96
CA PRO A 87 -13.44 -11.33 -4.37
C PRO A 87 -12.28 -11.69 -3.45
N GLY A 88 -11.12 -11.08 -3.71
CA GLY A 88 -9.99 -11.17 -2.81
C GLY A 88 -10.42 -10.67 -1.43
N THR A 89 -9.88 -11.28 -0.37
CA THR A 89 -10.03 -10.74 0.98
C THR A 89 -9.62 -9.27 0.91
N PRO A 90 -10.49 -8.32 1.31
CA PRO A 90 -10.13 -6.92 1.25
C PRO A 90 -8.88 -6.76 2.08
N LEU A 91 -7.76 -6.42 1.43
CA LEU A 91 -6.65 -5.89 2.17
C LEU A 91 -7.21 -4.66 2.84
N ARG A 92 -7.28 -4.70 4.17
CA ARG A 92 -7.32 -3.47 4.94
C ARG A 92 -5.99 -2.78 4.66
N ILE A 93 -5.89 -2.13 3.49
CA ILE A 93 -4.93 -1.09 3.27
C ILE A 93 -5.37 -0.06 4.29
N GLY A 94 -4.74 -0.12 5.46
CA GLY A 94 -4.81 0.96 6.40
C GLY A 94 -4.48 2.19 5.58
N VAL A 95 -5.48 3.07 5.41
CA VAL A 95 -5.19 4.49 5.42
C VAL A 95 -4.16 4.65 6.55
N PRO A 96 -2.96 5.24 6.33
CA PRO A 96 -2.17 5.65 7.47
C PRO A 96 -3.10 6.55 8.28
N GLN A 97 -3.59 6.00 9.40
CA GLN A 97 -4.43 6.71 10.32
C GLN A 97 -3.55 7.87 10.78
N ALA A 98 -3.86 9.06 10.30
CA ALA A 98 -3.27 10.30 10.80
C ALA A 98 -3.78 10.50 12.22
N ASP A 99 -3.39 9.61 13.11
CA ASP A 99 -3.54 9.78 14.54
C ASP A 99 -2.31 10.54 15.02
N THR A 100 -2.56 11.83 15.20
CA THR A 100 -2.01 12.61 16.32
C THR A 100 -0.51 12.90 16.28
N VAL A 101 -0.18 14.08 15.77
CA VAL A 101 0.50 15.03 16.65
C VAL A 101 -0.42 16.22 16.86
N ASP A 102 -0.98 16.27 18.07
CA ASP A 102 -1.51 17.45 18.71
C ASP A 102 -0.41 18.53 18.68
N GLY A 103 -0.45 19.36 17.63
CA GLY A 103 0.34 20.58 17.52
C GLY A 103 -0.30 21.66 18.38
N GLY A 104 -0.44 21.38 19.68
CA GLY A 104 -0.84 22.34 20.69
C GLY A 104 0.08 23.55 20.63
N THR A 105 -0.46 24.64 20.10
CA THR A 105 0.07 25.99 20.23
C THR A 105 0.41 26.25 21.69
N ASN A 106 1.69 26.34 22.04
CA ASN A 106 2.07 27.10 23.23
C ASN A 106 3.26 28.00 22.93
N LEU A 107 2.90 29.27 22.66
CA LEU A 107 3.74 30.42 22.85
C LEU A 107 4.22 30.48 24.31
N THR A 108 5.50 30.22 24.55
CA THR A 108 6.17 30.85 25.71
C THR A 108 7.54 31.35 25.32
N ALA A 109 7.56 32.66 25.10
CA ALA A 109 8.73 33.49 25.06
C ALA A 109 9.56 33.37 26.35
N ALA A 110 10.87 33.53 26.18
CA ALA A 110 11.81 34.27 27.02
C ALA A 110 11.44 34.47 28.50
N ARG A 111 12.29 33.97 29.41
CA ARG A 111 13.11 34.76 30.35
C ARG A 111 13.74 33.88 31.44
N ASP A 112 14.79 34.44 32.02
CA ASP A 112 15.38 34.11 33.32
C ASP A 112 16.40 32.96 33.41
N LEU A 113 17.59 33.29 32.93
CA LEU A 113 18.82 33.06 33.68
C LEU A 113 18.75 33.94 34.95
N THR A 114 18.69 33.38 36.16
CA THR A 114 19.35 33.84 37.42
C THR A 114 18.90 32.94 38.60
N ASP A 115 19.87 32.63 39.49
CA ASP A 115 19.72 32.24 40.90
C ASP A 115 19.02 30.91 41.24
N HIS A 116 19.33 30.19 42.32
CA HIS A 116 20.39 30.13 43.33
C HIS A 116 20.05 28.86 44.14
N GLN A 117 21.02 28.31 44.86
CA GLN A 117 20.85 27.35 45.98
C GLN A 117 20.52 25.88 45.63
N ASP A 118 21.47 25.00 45.95
CA ASP A 118 21.44 24.17 47.18
C ASP A 118 22.86 23.57 47.37
N ALA A 119 23.67 24.11 48.27
CA ALA A 119 23.78 23.74 49.69
C ALA A 119 24.36 22.34 49.97
N ALA A 120 25.60 22.39 50.46
CA ALA A 120 26.09 21.68 51.64
C ALA A 120 26.70 20.26 51.53
N SER A 121 27.95 20.24 52.02
CA SER A 121 28.51 19.29 52.98
C SER A 121 29.08 17.97 52.48
N ALA A 122 30.41 17.97 52.26
CA ALA A 122 31.27 16.91 52.79
C ALA A 122 32.73 17.39 52.99
N ARG A 123 33.17 17.35 54.26
CA ARG A 123 34.52 16.98 54.78
C ARG A 123 35.72 17.81 54.27
N GLY A 124 36.44 18.58 55.08
CA GLY A 124 37.06 18.15 56.33
C GLY A 124 38.37 17.42 56.03
N CYS A 125 39.50 18.15 55.95
CA CYS A 125 40.87 17.71 56.27
C CYS A 125 41.80 18.92 56.17
N ASP A 126 42.11 19.47 57.35
CA ASP A 126 43.13 20.48 57.62
C ASP A 126 44.50 19.79 57.80
N ARG A 127 45.58 20.41 57.32
CA ARG A 127 46.96 20.12 57.69
C ARG A 127 47.78 21.40 57.70
#